data_AF-A0A3M0LB44-F1
#
_entry.id   AF-A0A3M0LB44-F1
#
_cell.length_a   1.000
_cell.length_b   1.000
_cell.length_c   1.000
_cell.angle_alpha   90.00
_cell.angle_beta   90.00
_cell.angle_gamma   90.00
#
_symmetry.space_group_name_H-M   'P 1'
#
loop_
_entity.id
_entity.type
_entity.pdbx_description
1 polymer ?
#
loop_
_entity_poly.entity_id
_entity_poly.type
_entity_poly.pdbx_seq_one_letter_code
_entity_poly.pdbx_strand_id
1 'polypeptide(L)'
;MLDGTEARHLGSLSRDLVIDQETVREAHPYSLWDRVLGGVTQRYLCADDLYMQQTQWKTIEQGIQGLREMAVAEIVFSDDINTRNPNLVPCTPVMWRKLVQLGPQE
;
A
#
# COMPACT_ATOMS: atom_id res chain seq x y z
N MET A 1 -9.46 6.84 15.16
CA MET A 1 -8.09 7.40 15.10
C MET A 1 -7.16 6.22 15.36
N LEU A 2 -6.47 5.73 14.34
CA LEU A 2 -5.58 4.57 14.47
C LEU A 2 -4.19 5.06 14.90
N ASP A 3 -3.62 4.36 15.88
CA ASP A 3 -2.31 4.66 16.47
C ASP A 3 -1.18 4.37 15.46
N GLY A 4 -0.06 5.09 15.55
CA GLY A 4 1.09 5.01 14.65
C GLY A 4 1.77 3.62 14.59
N THR A 5 1.23 2.64 15.31
CA THR A 5 1.59 1.23 15.22
C THR A 5 1.07 0.60 13.92
N GLU A 6 -0.12 0.94 13.43
CA GLU A 6 -0.64 0.38 12.16
C GLU A 6 0.11 0.92 10.93
N ALA A 7 0.65 2.13 10.99
CA ALA A 7 1.49 2.71 9.94
C ALA A 7 2.78 1.89 9.69
N ARG A 8 3.34 1.27 10.74
CA ARG A 8 4.55 0.45 10.64
C ARG A 8 4.33 -0.83 9.84
N HIS A 9 3.07 -1.23 9.65
CA HIS A 9 2.67 -2.39 8.85
C HIS A 9 2.51 -2.04 7.36
N LEU A 10 2.79 -0.79 6.97
CA LEU A 10 2.81 -0.32 5.58
C LEU A 10 4.21 -0.29 4.95
N GLY A 11 5.24 -0.75 5.66
CA GLY A 11 6.53 -1.11 5.06
C GLY A 11 7.21 0.04 4.31
N SER A 12 7.36 -0.10 2.99
CA SER A 12 8.06 0.87 2.15
C SER A 12 7.27 2.17 1.98
N LEU A 13 5.94 2.08 1.90
CA LEU A 13 5.03 3.22 1.75
C LEU A 13 5.04 4.14 2.97
N SER A 14 5.26 3.58 4.17
CA SER A 14 5.35 4.38 5.39
C SER A 14 6.66 5.18 5.50
N ARG A 15 7.64 4.92 4.62
CA ARG A 15 8.99 5.53 4.64
C ARG A 15 9.22 6.48 3.47
N ASP A 16 8.23 6.65 2.61
CA ASP A 16 8.31 7.55 1.46
C ASP A 16 8.16 9.00 1.93
N LEU A 17 9.20 9.81 1.69
CA LEU A 17 9.25 11.21 2.13
C LEU A 17 8.14 12.08 1.53
N VAL A 18 7.62 11.72 0.34
CA VAL A 18 6.49 12.43 -0.29
C VAL A 18 5.20 12.15 0.47
N ILE A 19 5.01 10.88 0.88
CA ILE A 19 3.86 10.46 1.69
C ILE A 19 3.98 11.03 3.12
N ASP A 20 5.19 11.11 3.67
CA ASP A 20 5.46 11.72 4.98
C ASP A 20 5.17 13.23 5.01
N GLN A 21 5.43 13.94 3.91
CA GLN A 21 5.20 15.40 3.82
C GLN A 21 3.72 15.79 3.93
N GLU A 22 2.81 14.95 3.43
CA GLU A 22 1.37 15.13 3.58
C GLU A 22 0.88 14.81 5.01
N THR A 23 1.64 14.04 5.80
CA THR A 23 1.30 13.80 7.21
C THR A 23 1.44 15.06 8.07
N VAL A 24 2.40 15.94 7.72
CA VAL A 24 2.73 17.14 8.51
C VAL A 24 1.87 18.35 8.09
N ARG A 25 1.35 18.39 6.86
CA ARG A 25 0.82 19.63 6.28
C ARG A 25 -0.66 19.93 6.54
N GLU A 26 -1.49 18.97 6.96
CA GLU A 26 -2.94 19.19 7.00
C GLU A 26 -3.58 19.03 8.38
N ALA A 27 -4.11 20.16 8.89
CA ALA A 27 -4.84 20.31 10.14
C ALA A 27 -6.34 19.92 10.05
N HIS A 28 -6.69 18.94 9.20
CA HIS A 28 -8.04 18.34 9.11
C HIS A 28 -7.97 16.83 9.40
N PRO A 29 -8.99 16.23 10.06
CA PRO A 29 -8.94 14.87 10.59
C PRO A 29 -9.29 13.86 9.50
N TYR A 30 -8.55 13.88 8.40
CA TYR A 30 -8.49 12.73 7.52
C TYR A 30 -7.89 11.57 8.30
N SER A 31 -8.50 10.39 8.21
CA SER A 31 -7.92 9.21 8.84
C SER A 31 -6.52 8.97 8.27
N LEU A 32 -5.63 8.33 9.02
CA LEU A 32 -4.28 8.00 8.53
C LEU A 32 -4.32 7.33 7.15
N TRP A 33 -5.37 6.53 6.91
CA TRP A 33 -5.66 5.92 5.61
C TRP A 33 -5.92 6.93 4.50
N ASP A 34 -6.77 7.93 4.73
CA ASP A 34 -7.05 8.97 3.73
C ASP A 34 -5.76 9.71 3.33
N ARG A 35 -4.81 9.89 4.25
CA ARG A 35 -3.49 10.49 3.97
C ARG A 35 -2.58 9.57 3.16
N VAL A 36 -2.48 8.29 3.55
CA VAL A 36 -1.72 7.28 2.81
C VAL A 36 -2.27 7.12 1.39
N LEU A 37 -3.59 7.05 1.24
CA LEU A 37 -4.26 6.97 -0.04
C LEU A 37 -3.99 8.24 -0.87
N GLY A 38 -4.07 9.42 -0.27
CA GLY A 38 -3.70 10.69 -0.90
C GLY A 38 -2.27 10.69 -1.45
N GLY A 39 -1.29 10.31 -0.62
CA GLY A 39 0.11 10.24 -1.06
C GLY A 39 0.35 9.22 -2.16
N VAL A 40 -0.34 8.06 -2.14
CA VAL A 40 -0.26 7.06 -3.20
C VAL A 40 -0.87 7.59 -4.52
N THR A 41 -2.04 8.25 -4.48
CA THR A 41 -2.63 8.88 -5.68
C THR A 41 -1.78 9.99 -6.28
N GLN A 42 -1.02 10.70 -5.44
CA GLN A 42 -0.15 11.80 -5.89
C GLN A 42 1.16 11.28 -6.49
N ARG A 43 1.67 10.15 -5.98
CA ARG A 43 2.95 9.57 -6.39
C ARG A 43 2.85 8.61 -7.57
N TYR A 44 1.75 7.87 -7.69
CA TYR A 44 1.58 6.82 -8.68
C TYR A 44 0.39 7.14 -9.60
N LEU A 45 0.56 6.98 -10.91
CA LEU A 45 -0.50 7.28 -11.88
C LEU A 45 -1.43 6.07 -12.09
N CYS A 46 -0.93 4.86 -11.81
CA CYS A 46 -1.71 3.63 -11.88
C CYS A 46 -1.19 2.55 -10.92
N ALA A 47 -1.96 1.47 -10.75
CA ALA A 47 -1.58 0.33 -9.93
C ALA A 47 -0.27 -0.35 -10.41
N ASP A 48 -0.03 -0.36 -11.73
CA ASP A 48 1.19 -0.95 -12.30
C ASP A 48 2.46 -0.20 -11.90
N ASP A 49 2.41 1.12 -11.73
CA ASP A 49 3.57 1.89 -11.26
C ASP A 49 3.97 1.47 -9.83
N LEU A 50 2.98 1.21 -8.97
CA LEU A 50 3.22 0.72 -7.61
C LEU A 50 3.77 -0.72 -7.62
N TYR A 51 3.26 -1.58 -8.50
CA TYR A 51 3.77 -2.94 -8.64
C TYR A 51 5.21 -2.99 -9.15
N MET A 52 5.61 -2.08 -10.04
CA MET A 52 6.98 -2.01 -10.56
C MET A 52 8.01 -1.60 -9.50
N GLN A 53 7.58 -0.95 -8.41
CA GLN A 53 8.45 -0.61 -7.28
C GLN A 53 8.63 -1.76 -6.28
N GLN A 54 7.81 -2.82 -6.36
CA GLN A 54 7.97 -3.94 -5.45
C GLN A 54 9.24 -4.73 -5.76
N THR A 55 9.93 -5.10 -4.69
CA THR A 55 11.16 -5.88 -4.74
C THR A 55 10.88 -7.34 -4.44
N GLN A 56 11.78 -8.22 -4.87
CA GLN A 56 11.70 -9.64 -4.54
C GLN A 56 11.65 -9.82 -3.02
N TRP A 57 10.73 -10.65 -2.55
CA TRP A 57 10.63 -11.00 -1.14
C TRP A 57 11.42 -12.28 -0.84
N LYS A 58 12.14 -12.28 0.27
CA LYS A 58 12.94 -13.41 0.75
C LYS A 58 12.35 -14.07 1.98
N THR A 59 11.44 -13.36 2.66
CA THR A 59 10.75 -13.85 3.86
C THR A 59 9.25 -13.71 3.70
N ILE A 60 8.51 -14.50 4.47
CA ILE A 60 7.05 -14.49 4.47
C ILE A 60 6.52 -13.10 4.87
N GLU A 61 7.18 -12.41 5.80
CA GLU A 61 6.82 -11.08 6.26
C GLU A 61 6.93 -10.06 5.12
N GLN A 62 7.96 -10.16 4.28
CA GLN A 62 8.12 -9.32 3.09
C GLN A 62 7.04 -9.63 2.05
N GLY A 63 6.66 -10.90 1.87
CA GLY A 63 5.55 -11.28 0.99
C GLY A 63 4.20 -10.74 1.48
N ILE A 64 3.93 -10.84 2.79
CA ILE A 64 2.73 -10.25 3.42
C ILE A 64 2.72 -8.74 3.26
N GLN A 65 3.89 -8.10 3.41
CA GLN A 65 4.02 -6.66 3.21
C GLN A 65 3.71 -6.26 1.76
N GLY A 66 4.26 -6.97 0.78
CA GLY A 66 3.97 -6.74 -0.65
C GLY A 66 2.49 -6.90 -0.96
N LEU A 67 1.81 -7.92 -0.38
CA LEU A 67 0.36 -8.08 -0.50
C LEU A 67 -0.42 -6.89 0.04
N ARG A 68 -0.03 -6.34 1.19
CA ARG A 68 -0.69 -5.13 1.76
C ARG A 68 -0.49 -3.92 0.86
N GLU A 69 0.70 -3.74 0.31
CA GLU A 69 1.00 -2.65 -0.64
C GLU A 69 0.17 -2.82 -1.92
N MET A 70 0.02 -4.04 -2.44
CA MET A 70 -0.86 -4.31 -3.59
C MET A 70 -2.32 -4.00 -3.28
N ALA A 71 -2.80 -4.34 -2.08
CA ALA A 71 -4.16 -4.04 -1.67
C ALA A 71 -4.43 -2.53 -1.60
N VAL A 72 -3.42 -1.73 -1.22
CA VAL A 72 -3.53 -0.26 -1.26
C VAL A 72 -3.69 0.24 -2.69
N ALA A 73 -2.90 -0.28 -3.65
CA ALA A 73 -3.09 0.06 -5.07
C ALA A 73 -4.50 -0.31 -5.57
N GLU A 74 -4.99 -1.50 -5.22
CA GLU A 74 -6.34 -1.92 -5.60
C GLU A 74 -7.41 -0.98 -5.01
N ILE A 75 -7.28 -0.52 -3.76
CA ILE A 75 -8.22 0.46 -3.18
C ILE A 75 -8.14 1.82 -3.90
N VAL A 76 -6.93 2.27 -4.22
CA VAL A 76 -6.69 3.60 -4.80
C VAL A 76 -7.14 3.67 -6.26
N PHE A 77 -6.86 2.64 -7.03
CA PHE A 77 -7.06 2.61 -8.48
C PHE A 77 -8.27 1.79 -8.93
N SER A 78 -9.03 1.21 -7.99
CA SER A 78 -10.35 0.62 -8.27
C SER A 78 -11.44 1.68 -8.16
N ASP A 79 -12.48 1.51 -8.98
CA ASP A 79 -13.71 2.31 -8.89
C ASP A 79 -14.52 2.02 -7.61
N ASP A 80 -14.17 0.97 -6.86
CA ASP A 80 -14.86 0.57 -5.61
C ASP A 80 -14.20 1.17 -4.35
N ILE A 81 -14.50 2.44 -4.11
CA ILE A 81 -14.07 3.25 -2.95
C ILE A 81 -14.65 2.80 -1.60
N ASN A 82 -15.51 1.76 -1.56
CA ASN A 82 -16.23 1.38 -0.34
C ASN A 82 -15.34 0.68 0.71
N THR A 83 -14.16 0.19 0.31
CA THR A 83 -13.24 -0.52 1.21
C THR A 83 -12.03 0.36 1.52
N ARG A 84 -12.04 1.07 2.66
CA ARG A 84 -10.89 1.91 3.09
C ARG A 84 -9.78 1.15 3.83
N ASN A 85 -9.96 -0.14 4.12
CA ASN A 85 -8.98 -0.93 4.86
C ASN A 85 -8.33 -2.00 3.97
N PRO A 86 -7.03 -1.89 3.64
CA PRO A 86 -6.34 -2.86 2.77
C PRO A 86 -6.20 -4.25 3.39
N ASN A 87 -6.33 -4.40 4.71
CA ASN A 87 -6.32 -5.73 5.34
C ASN A 87 -7.65 -6.49 5.16
N LEU A 88 -8.71 -5.81 4.72
CA LEU A 88 -10.02 -6.41 4.45
C LEU A 88 -10.24 -6.65 2.95
N VAL A 89 -9.31 -6.22 2.10
CA VAL A 89 -9.37 -6.47 0.65
C VAL A 89 -9.06 -7.94 0.41
N PRO A 90 -9.97 -8.71 -0.21
CA PRO A 90 -9.67 -10.08 -0.59
C PRO A 90 -8.54 -10.09 -1.62
N CYS A 91 -7.57 -10.99 -1.44
CA CYS A 91 -6.48 -11.13 -2.41
C CYS A 91 -7.03 -11.52 -3.79
N THR A 92 -6.80 -10.68 -4.79
CA THR A 92 -7.27 -10.92 -6.16
C THR A 92 -6.34 -11.90 -6.89
N PRO A 93 -6.79 -12.57 -7.96
CA PRO A 93 -5.91 -13.39 -8.80
C PRO A 93 -4.74 -12.62 -9.41
N VAL A 94 -4.86 -11.30 -9.56
CA VAL A 94 -3.77 -10.42 -10.02
C VAL A 94 -2.70 -10.30 -8.94
N MET A 95 -3.11 -10.03 -7.70
CA MET A 95 -2.20 -9.94 -6.55
C MET A 95 -1.42 -11.24 -6.36
N TRP A 96 -2.09 -12.40 -6.44
CA TRP A 96 -1.42 -13.70 -6.32
C TRP A 96 -0.38 -13.95 -7.40
N ARG A 97 -0.70 -13.66 -8.66
CA ARG A 97 0.26 -13.84 -9.77
C ARG A 97 1.51 -12.98 -9.57
N LYS A 98 1.34 -11.72 -9.18
CA LYS A 98 2.46 -10.80 -8.92
C LYS A 98 3.27 -11.23 -7.70
N LEU A 99 2.62 -11.66 -6.62
CA LEU A 99 3.32 -12.15 -5.42
C LEU A 99 4.22 -13.35 -5.74
N VAL A 100 3.73 -14.30 -6.53
CA VAL A 100 4.51 -15.48 -6.94
C VAL A 100 5.70 -15.07 -7.82
N GLN A 101 5.54 -14.10 -8.72
CA GLN A 101 6.64 -13.58 -9.56
C GLN A 101 7.73 -12.87 -8.75
N LEU A 102 7.35 -12.22 -7.64
CA LEU A 102 8.26 -11.55 -6.72
C LEU A 102 8.83 -12.49 -5.66
N GLY A 103 8.48 -13.78 -5.71
CA GLY A 103 8.94 -14.78 -4.76
C GLY A 103 10.46 -14.96 -4.74
N PRO A 104 10.98 -15.59 -3.67
CA PRO A 104 12.40 -15.89 -3.59
C PRO A 104 12.79 -16.78 -4.77
N GLN A 105 13.83 -16.38 -5.48
CA GLN A 105 14.42 -17.22 -6.52
C GLN A 105 15.22 -18.35 -5.85
N GLU A 106 14.97 -19.58 -6.30
CA GLU A 106 15.74 -20.77 -5.90
C GLU A 106 17.21 -20.69 -6.33
#